data_AF-A0A392PK80-F1
#
_entry.id   AF-A0A392PK80-F1
#
_cell.length_a   1.000
_cell.length_b   1.000
_cell.length_c   1.000
_cell.angle_alpha   90.00
_cell.angle_beta   90.00
_cell.angle_gamma   90.00
#
_symmetry.space_group_name_H-M   'P 1'
#
loop_
_entity.id
_entity.type
_entity.pdbx_description
1 polymer ?
#
loop_
_entity_poly.entity_id
_entity_poly.type
_entity_poly.pdbx_seq_one_letter_code
_entity_poly.pdbx_strand_id
1 'polypeptide(L)' 'MTRRKVKLAFISNDSARKATYKKRKRGIIKKVRELTILCDVPACVIISNPFNSETVAWPDPEGAKQ' A
#
# COMPACT_ATOMS: atom_id res chain seq x y z
N MET A 1 -0.55 -19.10 -11.57
CA MET A 1 0.76 -19.44 -10.94
C MET A 1 0.64 -19.33 -9.43
N THR A 2 1.02 -20.37 -8.70
CA THR A 2 1.04 -20.41 -7.23
C THR A 2 2.02 -19.37 -6.67
N ARG A 3 1.66 -18.73 -5.55
CA ARG A 3 2.50 -17.73 -4.88
C ARG A 3 3.80 -18.39 -4.37
N ARG A 4 4.95 -17.92 -4.83
CA ARG A 4 6.26 -18.35 -4.30
C ARG A 4 6.63 -17.54 -3.05
N LYS A 5 7.34 -18.17 -2.12
CA LYS A 5 7.96 -17.47 -0.98
C LYS A 5 8.95 -16.44 -1.52
N VAL A 6 8.93 -15.23 -0.95
CA VAL A 6 9.81 -14.12 -1.34
C VAL A 6 10.74 -13.76 -0.18
N LYS A 7 11.95 -13.28 -0.49
CA LYS A 7 12.84 -12.68 0.50
C LYS A 7 12.28 -11.30 0.91
N LEU A 8 12.26 -11.00 2.20
CA LEU A 8 11.89 -9.68 2.72
C LEU A 8 13.10 -8.75 2.67
N ALA A 9 13.48 -8.37 1.46
CA ALA A 9 14.57 -7.44 1.17
C ALA A 9 14.19 -6.54 -0.01
N PHE A 10 15.03 -5.55 -0.31
CA PHE A 10 14.85 -4.71 -1.50
C PHE A 10 14.83 -5.58 -2.77
N ILE A 11 13.85 -5.36 -3.64
CA ILE A 11 13.73 -6.08 -4.92
C ILE A 11 14.58 -5.35 -5.94
N SER A 12 15.74 -5.87 -6.33
CA SER A 12 16.65 -5.17 -7.25
C SER A 12 16.11 -5.04 -8.67
N ASN A 13 15.39 -6.05 -9.18
CA ASN A 13 14.77 -6.00 -10.51
C ASN A 13 13.64 -4.96 -10.56
N ASP A 14 13.79 -3.95 -11.42
CA ASP A 14 12.88 -2.80 -11.48
C ASP A 14 11.44 -3.17 -11.87
N SER A 15 11.28 -3.93 -12.95
CA SER A 15 9.95 -4.40 -13.42
C SER A 15 9.22 -5.21 -12.35
N ALA A 16 9.94 -6.12 -11.68
CA ALA A 16 9.39 -6.92 -10.59
C ALA A 16 9.03 -6.05 -9.36
N ARG A 17 9.87 -5.07 -9.04
CA ARG A 17 9.63 -4.12 -7.95
C ARG A 17 8.40 -3.26 -8.25
N LYS A 18 8.27 -2.71 -9.46
CA LYS A 18 7.11 -1.90 -9.91
C LYS A 18 5.81 -2.70 -9.90
N ALA A 19 5.82 -3.93 -10.41
CA ALA A 19 4.66 -4.82 -10.36
C ALA A 19 4.27 -5.18 -8.91
N THR A 20 5.26 -5.46 -8.06
CA THR A 20 5.03 -5.78 -6.65
C THR A 20 4.49 -4.57 -5.88
N TYR A 21 5.04 -3.38 -6.10
CA TYR A 21 4.57 -2.13 -5.54
C TYR A 21 3.09 -1.90 -5.86
N LYS A 22 2.69 -1.99 -7.14
CA LYS A 22 1.28 -1.81 -7.55
C LYS A 22 0.33 -2.77 -6.82
N LYS A 23 0.71 -4.05 -6.70
CA LYS A 23 -0.09 -5.08 -6.02
C LYS A 23 -0.14 -4.86 -4.50
N ARG A 24 1.00 -4.59 -3.85
CA ARG A 24 1.08 -4.40 -2.40
C ARG A 24 0.42 -3.09 -1.95
N LYS A 25 0.59 -1.99 -2.69
CA LYS A 25 -0.09 -0.71 -2.44
C LYS A 25 -1.60 -0.91 -2.32
N ARG A 26 -2.21 -1.56 -3.31
CA ARG A 26 -3.65 -1.87 -3.30
C ARG A 26 -4.03 -2.76 -2.11
N GLY A 27 -3.23 -3.77 -1.81
CA GLY A 27 -3.46 -4.68 -0.68
C GLY A 27 -3.42 -3.99 0.67
N ILE A 28 -2.44 -3.10 0.90
CA ILE A 28 -2.29 -2.36 2.16
C ILE A 28 -3.45 -1.40 2.36
N ILE A 29 -3.84 -0.62 1.34
CA ILE A 29 -4.97 0.32 1.44
C ILE A 29 -6.25 -0.44 1.78
N LYS A 30 -6.50 -1.58 1.11
CA LYS A 30 -7.64 -2.45 1.42
C LYS A 30 -7.60 -2.94 2.87
N LYS A 31 -6.43 -3.36 3.36
CA LYS A 31 -6.30 -3.90 4.73
C LYS A 31 -6.50 -2.84 5.80
N VAL A 32 -6.00 -1.61 5.58
CA VAL A 32 -6.25 -0.52 6.53
C VAL A 32 -7.72 -0.13 6.52
N ARG A 33 -8.38 -0.06 5.36
CA ARG A 33 -9.83 0.15 5.29
C ARG A 33 -10.65 -0.93 6.01
N GLU A 34 -10.27 -2.20 5.86
CA GLU A 34 -10.91 -3.29 6.60
C GLU A 34 -10.69 -3.14 8.10
N LEU A 35 -9.47 -2.79 8.53
CA LEU A 35 -9.13 -2.58 9.94
C LEU A 35 -9.94 -1.44 10.56
N THR A 36 -10.05 -0.29 9.87
CA THR A 36 -10.82 0.86 10.35
C THR A 36 -12.29 0.50 10.52
N ILE A 37 -12.87 -0.27 9.58
CA ILE A 37 -14.29 -0.67 9.64
C ILE A 37 -14.54 -1.74 10.71
N LEU A 38 -13.68 -2.76 10.80
CA LEU A 38 -13.92 -3.92 11.68
C LEU A 38 -13.65 -3.61 13.15
N CYS A 39 -12.70 -2.72 13.42
CA CYS A 39 -12.26 -2.42 14.77
C CYS A 39 -12.67 -1.02 15.24
N ASP A 40 -13.34 -0.23 14.39
CA ASP A 40 -13.71 1.15 14.68
C ASP A 40 -12.52 2.01 15.18
N VAL A 41 -11.37 1.82 14.53
CA VAL A 41 -10.13 2.53 14.86
C VAL A 41 -9.76 3.52 13.76
N PRO A 42 -9.41 4.78 14.09
CA PRO A 42 -8.90 5.72 13.10
C PRO A 42 -7.50 5.28 12.66
N ALA A 43 -7.29 5.17 11.34
CA ALA A 43 -5.99 4.83 10.76
C ALA A 43 -5.82 5.46 9.37
N CYS A 44 -4.58 5.80 9.03
CA CYS A 44 -4.21 6.33 7.72
C CYS A 44 -2.93 5.68 7.18
N VAL A 45 -2.70 5.84 5.89
CA VAL A 45 -1.55 5.31 5.15
C VAL A 45 -1.04 6.36 4.18
N ILE A 46 0.28 6.57 4.19
CA ILE A 46 1.00 7.40 3.23
C ILE A 46 2.03 6.51 2.53
N ILE A 47 1.98 6.46 1.20
CA ILE A 47 2.88 5.65 0.38
C ILE A 47 3.52 6.54 -0.67
N SER A 48 4.84 6.71 -0.57
CA SER A 48 5.64 7.37 -1.60
C SER A 48 5.90 6.41 -2.77
N ASN A 49 5.71 6.88 -3.99
CA ASN A 49 6.01 6.16 -5.20
C ASN A 49 7.43 6.47 -5.68
N PRO A 50 8.37 5.50 -5.60
CA PRO A 50 9.74 5.73 -6.03
C PRO A 50 9.91 5.85 -7.55
N PHE A 51 8.85 5.66 -8.34
CA PHE A 51 8.92 5.62 -9.81
C PHE A 51 8.42 6.89 -10.51
N ASN A 52 7.65 7.74 -9.83
CA ASN A 52 7.07 8.95 -10.43
C ASN A 52 6.88 10.10 -9.43
N SER A 53 7.52 10.03 -8.26
CA SER A 53 7.44 11.04 -7.19
C SER A 53 6.04 11.35 -6.66
N GLU A 54 5.02 10.59 -7.05
CA GLU A 54 3.67 10.72 -6.50
C GLU A 54 3.62 10.16 -5.09
N THR A 55 2.84 10.79 -4.22
CA THR A 55 2.50 10.25 -2.91
C THR A 55 1.02 9.90 -2.87
N VAL A 56 0.72 8.69 -2.41
CA VAL A 56 -0.66 8.23 -2.24
C VAL A 56 -0.99 8.27 -0.74
N ALA A 57 -1.99 9.05 -0.39
CA ALA A 57 -2.57 9.07 0.95
C ALA A 57 -3.94 8.36 0.97
N TRP A 58 -4.22 7.63 2.04
CA TRP A 58 -5.56 7.11 2.34
C TRP A 58 -5.84 7.23 3.85
N PRO A 59 -7.03 7.66 4.29
CA PRO A 59 -8.07 8.29 3.46
C PRO A 59 -7.54 9.58 2.80
N ASP A 60 -8.25 10.08 1.80
CA ASP A 60 -7.95 11.38 1.21
C ASP A 60 -7.84 12.43 2.35
N PRO A 61 -6.90 13.39 2.32
CA PRO A 61 -6.81 14.44 3.34
C PRO A 61 -8.14 15.09 3.74
N GLU A 62 -9.14 15.13 2.86
CA GLU A 62 -10.50 15.56 3.22
C GLU A 62 -11.30 14.51 4.00
N GLY A 63 -11.18 13.23 3.64
CA GLY A 63 -11.76 12.10 4.37
C GLY A 63 -11.05 11.77 5.69
N ALA A 64 -9.87 12.34 5.95
CA ALA A 64 -9.12 12.19 7.20
C ALA A 64 -9.55 13.20 8.29
N LYS A 65 -10.42 14.16 7.97
CA LYS A 65 -10.89 15.21 8.90
C LYS A 65 -12.18 14.85 9.66
N GLN A 66 -12.69 13.64 9.49
CA GLN A 66 -13.85 13.13 10.23
C GLN A 66 -13.46 12.55 11.57
#